data_AF-A0A2M8CQM1-F1
#
_entry.id   AF-A0A2M8CQM1-F1
#
_cell.length_a   1.000
_cell.length_b   1.000
_cell.length_c   1.000
_cell.angle_alpha   90.00
_cell.angle_beta   90.00
_cell.angle_gamma   90.00
#
_symmetry.space_group_name_H-M   'P 1'
#
loop_
_entity.id
_entity.type
_entity.pdbx_description
1 polymer ?
#
loop_
_entity_poly.entity_id
_entity_poly.type
_entity_poly.pdbx_seq_one_letter_code
_entity_poly.pdbx_strand_id
1 'polypeptide(L)' 'NAVINLGGTKVYTLNQLVENIEQTLKVKIQVRYESARKFDVPHLQLDIHTASEILRWRPEIPLSEGIARTARWIKAKVD' A
#
# COMPACT_ATOMS: atom_id res chain seq x y z
N ASN A 1 -14.89 24.64 3.10
CA ASN A 1 -14.56 23.33 2.50
C ASN A 1 -13.06 23.21 2.39
N ALA A 2 -12.50 22.05 2.76
CA ALA A 2 -11.06 21.78 2.67
C ALA A 2 -10.84 20.52 1.82
N VAL A 3 -9.75 20.50 1.05
CA VAL A 3 -9.26 19.30 0.35
C VAL A 3 -8.14 18.72 1.22
N ILE A 4 -8.27 17.45 1.60
CA ILE A 4 -7.38 16.79 2.56
C ILE A 4 -6.90 15.46 1.97
N ASN A 5 -5.59 15.25 1.93
CA ASN A 5 -5.00 13.97 1.53
C ASN A 5 -5.10 12.94 2.66
N LEU A 6 -5.44 11.71 2.31
CA LEU A 6 -5.38 10.54 3.20
C LEU A 6 -4.45 9.51 2.59
N GLY A 7 -3.46 9.04 3.35
CA GLY A 7 -2.42 8.15 2.84
C GLY A 7 -1.65 7.45 3.96
N GLY A 8 -0.74 6.55 3.56
CA GLY A 8 0.17 5.88 4.48
C GLY A 8 1.31 6.80 4.96
N THR A 9 1.95 6.44 6.06
CA THR A 9 3.10 7.19 6.62
C THR A 9 4.46 6.77 6.04
N LYS A 10 4.49 5.69 5.26
CA LYS A 10 5.71 5.13 4.66
C LYS A 10 5.53 4.98 3.15
N VAL A 11 6.61 5.27 2.43
CA VAL A 11 6.72 4.98 1.00
C VAL A 11 7.33 3.59 0.83
N TYR A 12 6.82 2.84 -0.14
CA TYR A 12 7.32 1.52 -0.49
C TYR A 12 7.66 1.49 -1.97
N THR A 13 8.78 0.89 -2.33
CA THR A 13 9.04 0.48 -3.72
C THR A 13 8.19 -0.73 -4.09
N LEU A 14 8.05 -1.03 -5.38
CA LEU A 14 7.37 -2.25 -5.83
C LEU A 14 8.05 -3.51 -5.29
N ASN A 15 9.39 -3.53 -5.20
CA ASN A 15 10.12 -4.68 -4.66
C ASN A 15 9.87 -4.85 -3.15
N GLN A 16 9.83 -3.76 -2.39
CA GLN A 16 9.46 -3.82 -0.97
C GLN A 16 8.02 -4.30 -0.78
N LEU A 17 7.10 -3.91 -1.68
CA LEU A 17 5.73 -4.42 -1.64
C LEU A 17 5.70 -5.94 -1.88
N VAL A 18 6.44 -6.44 -2.88
CA VAL A 18 6.59 -7.89 -3.14
C VAL A 18 7.10 -8.61 -1.89
N GLU A 19 8.18 -8.12 -1.27
CA GLU A 19 8.74 -8.69 -0.04
C GLU A 19 7.71 -8.71 1.11
N ASN A 20 6.94 -7.63 1.29
CA ASN A 20 5.89 -7.57 2.31
C ASN A 20 4.80 -8.61 2.04
N ILE A 21 4.43 -8.84 0.78
CA ILE A 21 3.45 -9.87 0.42
C ILE A 21 4.00 -11.27 0.71
N GLU A 22 5.22 -11.57 0.27
CA GLU A 22 5.87 -12.87 0.53
C GLU A 22 5.96 -13.17 2.04
N GLN A 23 6.41 -12.19 2.83
CA GLN A 23 6.57 -12.34 4.27
C GLN A 23 5.24 -12.49 5.00
N THR A 24 4.22 -11.74 4.59
CA THR A 24 2.89 -11.76 5.21
C THR A 24 2.15 -13.06 4.89
N LEU A 25 2.18 -13.50 3.63
CA LEU A 25 1.42 -14.65 3.16
C LEU A 25 2.23 -15.96 3.19
N LYS A 26 3.52 -15.91 3.52
CA LYS A 26 4.44 -17.06 3.53
C LYS A 26 4.51 -17.78 2.18
N VAL A 27 4.56 -17.00 1.11
CA VAL A 27 4.65 -17.48 -0.28
C VAL A 27 5.92 -16.97 -0.95
N LYS A 28 6.27 -17.58 -2.08
CA LYS A 28 7.31 -17.07 -2.99
C LYS A 28 6.67 -16.64 -4.30
N ILE A 29 7.01 -15.42 -4.73
CA ILE A 29 6.46 -14.78 -5.91
C ILE A 29 7.52 -14.81 -7.00
N GLN A 30 7.20 -15.36 -8.16
CA GLN A 30 8.02 -15.21 -9.34
C GLN A 30 7.81 -13.81 -9.93
N VAL A 31 8.83 -12.96 -9.85
CA VAL A 31 8.78 -11.59 -10.36
C VAL A 31 9.34 -11.54 -11.78
N ARG A 32 8.56 -10.98 -12.72
CA ARG A 32 9.02 -10.61 -14.06
C ARG A 32 9.14 -9.11 -14.15
N TYR A 33 10.34 -8.62 -14.48
CA TYR A 33 10.59 -7.20 -14.69
C TYR A 33 10.30 -6.83 -16.14
N GLU A 34 9.54 -5.77 -16.33
CA GLU A 34 9.15 -5.23 -17.63
C GLU A 34 9.48 -3.74 -17.70
N SER A 35 9.43 -3.15 -18.89
CA SER A 35 9.64 -1.72 -19.06
C SER A 35 8.62 -0.89 -18.28
N ALA A 36 9.06 0.25 -17.74
CA ALA A 36 8.17 1.18 -17.03
C ALA A 36 7.02 1.64 -17.92
N ARG A 37 5.83 1.80 -17.34
CA ARG A 37 4.68 2.34 -18.07
C ARG A 37 4.90 3.84 -18.28
N LYS A 38 4.53 4.34 -19.47
CA LYS A 38 4.77 5.74 -19.87
C LYS A 38 4.09 6.78 -18.97
N PHE A 39 3.08 6.39 -18.21
CA PHE A 39 2.27 7.28 -17.37
C PHE A 39 2.57 7.14 -15.87
N ASP A 40 3.41 6.19 -15.46
CA ASP A 40 3.76 6.03 -14.05
C ASP A 40 4.74 7.13 -13.63
N VAL A 41 4.49 7.74 -12.48
CA VAL A 41 5.45 8.64 -11.84
C VAL A 41 6.45 7.81 -11.02
N PRO A 42 7.77 8.11 -11.05
CA PRO A 42 8.78 7.32 -10.34
C PRO A 42 8.62 7.30 -8.81
N HIS A 43 7.99 8.35 -8.26
CA HIS A 43 7.79 8.53 -6.83
C HIS A 43 6.50 9.31 -6.59
N LEU A 44 5.67 8.83 -5.65
CA LEU A 44 4.47 9.50 -5.18
C LEU A 44 4.32 9.28 -3.68
N GLN A 45 4.23 10.36 -2.92
CA GLN A 45 3.96 10.35 -1.49
C GLN A 45 2.94 11.44 -1.16
N LEU A 46 1.93 11.09 -0.38
CA LEU A 46 0.93 12.05 0.08
C LEU A 46 1.40 12.73 1.37
N ASP A 47 1.34 14.05 1.40
CA ASP A 47 1.44 14.81 2.66
C ASP A 47 0.09 14.74 3.38
N ILE A 48 0.11 14.11 4.57
CA ILE A 48 -1.07 13.90 5.41
C ILE A 48 -1.10 14.83 6.63
N HIS A 49 -0.24 15.86 6.68
CA HIS A 49 -0.15 16.78 7.81
C HIS A 49 -1.52 17.41 8.15
N THR A 50 -2.23 17.91 7.12
CA THR A 50 -3.57 18.51 7.29
C THR A 50 -4.59 17.53 7.88
N ALA A 51 -4.53 16.24 7.53
CA ALA A 51 -5.42 15.23 8.09
C ALA A 51 -5.16 15.01 9.59
N SER A 52 -3.89 15.01 10.00
CA SER A 52 -3.48 14.89 11.40
C SER A 52 -3.89 16.11 12.23
N GLU A 53 -3.79 17.32 11.67
CA GLU A 53 -4.10 18.54 12.39
C GLU A 53 -5.60 18.79 12.54
N ILE A 54 -6.33 18.73 11.43
CA ILE A 54 -7.75 19.14 11.38
C ILE A 54 -8.65 17.99 11.83
N LEU A 55 -8.39 16.77 11.33
CA LEU A 55 -9.25 15.62 11.58
C LEU A 55 -8.78 14.77 12.77
N ARG A 56 -7.58 15.03 13.30
CA ARG A 56 -6.90 14.15 14.26
C ARG A 56 -6.77 12.71 13.73
N TRP A 57 -6.71 12.58 12.41
CA TRP A 57 -6.66 11.29 11.73
C TRP A 57 -5.22 10.88 11.43
N ARG A 58 -4.94 9.57 11.53
CA ARG A 58 -3.70 8.94 11.08
C ARG A 58 -4.00 7.53 10.58
N PRO A 59 -3.20 6.96 9.65
CA PRO A 59 -3.35 5.57 9.28
C PRO A 59 -2.96 4.67 10.47
N GLU A 60 -3.81 3.73 10.82
CA GLU A 60 -3.61 2.84 11.98
C GLU A 60 -3.26 1.41 11.57
N ILE A 61 -3.61 1.02 10.35
CA ILE A 61 -3.40 -0.34 9.85
C ILE A 61 -2.04 -0.42 9.14
N PRO A 62 -1.09 -1.26 9.62
CA PRO A 62 0.15 -1.52 8.92
C PRO A 62 -0.08 -2.17 7.56
N LEU A 63 0.84 -1.97 6.61
CA LEU A 63 0.74 -2.54 5.27
C LEU A 63 0.57 -4.07 5.28
N SER A 64 1.34 -4.78 6.13
CA SER A 64 1.26 -6.24 6.28
C SER A 64 -0.13 -6.71 6.71
N GLU A 65 -0.77 -6.00 7.64
CA GLU A 65 -2.13 -6.32 8.06
C GLU A 65 -3.13 -6.07 6.92
N GLY A 66 -2.99 -4.95 6.21
CA GLY A 66 -3.77 -4.64 5.02
C GLY A 66 -3.68 -5.76 3.97
N ILE A 67 -2.47 -6.23 3.67
CA ILE A 67 -2.21 -7.36 2.76
C ILE A 67 -2.94 -8.62 3.24
N ALA A 68 -2.82 -8.98 4.53
CA ALA A 68 -3.44 -10.17 5.09
C ALA A 68 -4.99 -10.11 5.03
N ARG A 69 -5.57 -8.93 5.30
CA ARG A 69 -7.02 -8.68 5.18
C ARG A 69 -7.47 -8.84 3.73
N THR A 70 -6.75 -8.24 2.78
CA THR A 70 -7.05 -8.34 1.35
C THR A 70 -6.96 -9.79 0.84
N ALA A 71 -5.91 -10.52 1.19
CA ALA A 71 -5.76 -11.92 0.79
C ALA A 71 -6.88 -12.82 1.34
N ARG A 72 -7.29 -12.62 2.61
CA ARG A 72 -8.43 -13.34 3.19
C ARG A 72 -9.73 -13.04 2.44
N TRP A 73 -9.97 -11.78 2.08
CA TRP A 73 -11.15 -11.40 1.32
C TRP A 73 -11.16 -12.01 -0.09
N ILE A 74 -10.02 -11.99 -0.81
CA ILE A 74 -9.90 -12.62 -2.13
C ILE A 74 -10.22 -14.12 -2.04
N LYS A 75 -9.62 -14.82 -1.06
CA LYS A 75 -9.87 -16.25 -0.87
C LYS A 75 -11.35 -16.56 -0.67
N ALA A 76 -12.04 -15.79 0.16
CA ALA A 76 -13.47 -15.95 0.42
C ALA A 76 -14.41 -15.56 -0.75
N LYS A 77 -13.87 -15.05 -1.87
CA LYS A 77 -14.64 -14.67 -3.07
C LYS A 77 -14.30 -15.51 -4.31
N VAL A 78 -13.16 -16.18 -4.29
CA VAL A 78 -12.68 -17.02 -5.39
C VAL A 78 -13.01 -18.50 -5.12
N ASP A 79 -13.19 -18.87 -3.85
CA ASP A 79 -13.86 -20.11 -3.41
C ASP A 79 -15.39 -19.93 -3.41
#